data_AF-A0A0E3BYG0-F1
#
_entry.id   AF-A0A0E3BYG0-F1
#
_cell.length_a   1.000
_cell.length_b   1.000
_cell.length_c   1.000
_cell.angle_alpha   90.00
_cell.angle_beta   90.00
_cell.angle_gamma   90.00
#
_symmetry.space_group_name_H-M   'P 1'
#
loop_
_entity.id
_entity.type
_entity.pdbx_description
1 polymer ?
#
loop_
_entity_poly.entity_id
_entity_poly.type
_entity_poly.pdbx_seq_one_letter_code
_entity_poly.pdbx_strand_id
1 'polypeptide(L)' 'MNFITEDVLRAIEEQRPDLASWAEDKRHTLADAGKLESLRWIAFDLDATNRAIACKTLGIHDADIEALRRIFRVI' A
#
# COMPACT_ATOMS: atom_id res chain seq x y z
N MET A 1 -0.60 -2.63 14.50
CA MET A 1 -0.56 -2.01 13.17
C MET A 1 0.68 -2.47 12.43
N ASN A 2 0.53 -2.95 11.20
CA ASN A 2 1.66 -3.35 10.36
C ASN A 2 2.42 -2.11 9.86
N PHE A 3 3.74 -2.09 10.03
CA PHE A 3 4.60 -0.97 9.62
C PHE A 3 4.46 -0.65 8.12
N ILE A 4 4.24 -1.67 7.28
CA ILE A 4 4.12 -1.50 5.83
C ILE A 4 2.95 -0.58 5.46
N THR A 5 1.77 -0.82 6.05
CA THR A 5 0.58 -0.02 5.74
C THR A 5 0.74 1.41 6.24
N GLU A 6 1.25 1.58 7.46
CA GLU A 6 1.40 2.91 8.07
C GLU A 6 2.43 3.76 7.31
N ASP A 7 3.59 3.21 6.95
CA ASP A 7 4.61 3.94 6.18
C ASP A 7 4.06 4.36 4.81
N VAL A 8 3.32 3.48 4.13
CA VAL A 8 2.71 3.80 2.84
C VAL A 8 1.64 4.87 2.98
N LEU A 9 0.73 4.76 3.96
CA LEU A 9 -0.33 5.74 4.17
C LEU A 9 0.26 7.11 4.52
N ARG A 10 1.24 7.16 5.42
CA ARG A 10 1.94 8.40 5.75
C ARG A 10 2.62 9.03 4.52
N ALA A 11 3.31 8.24 3.71
CA ALA A 11 3.96 8.75 2.50
C ALA A 11 2.95 9.26 1.46
N ILE A 12 1.77 8.63 1.37
CA ILE A 12 0.67 9.12 0.52
C ILE A 12 0.15 10.44 1.06
N GLU A 13 -0.09 10.59 2.36
CA GLU A 13 -0.54 11.85 2.97
C GLU A 13 0.46 12.99 2.77
N GLU A 14 1.75 12.71 2.94
CA GLU A 14 2.82 13.70 2.77
C GLU A 14 2.90 14.22 1.32
N GLN A 15 2.65 13.36 0.32
CA GLN A 15 2.70 13.73 -1.11
C GLN A 15 1.35 14.19 -1.67
N ARG A 16 0.24 13.74 -1.07
CA ARG A 16 -1.13 13.96 -1.48
C ARG A 16 -2.00 14.29 -0.27
N PRO A 17 -1.87 15.51 0.28
CA PRO A 17 -2.63 15.92 1.47
C PRO A 17 -4.14 15.95 1.21
N ASP A 18 -4.59 16.01 -0.04
CA ASP A 18 -6.00 15.85 -0.45
C ASP A 18 -6.58 14.48 -0.05
N LEU A 19 -5.73 13.46 0.13
CA LEU A 19 -6.13 12.11 0.50
C LEU A 19 -6.02 11.83 2.01
N ALA A 20 -5.75 12.82 2.86
CA ALA A 20 -5.60 12.61 4.31
C ALA A 20 -6.82 11.90 4.94
N SER A 21 -8.04 12.32 4.61
CA SER A 21 -9.25 11.66 5.10
C SER A 21 -9.40 10.22 4.60
N TRP A 22 -8.94 9.94 3.38
CA TRP A 22 -8.94 8.58 2.82
C TRP A 22 -7.89 7.70 3.50
N ALA A 23 -6.70 8.25 3.76
CA ALA A 23 -5.63 7.52 4.42
C ALA A 23 -6.03 7.14 5.86
N GLU A 24 -6.69 8.04 6.58
CA GLU A 24 -7.22 7.76 7.92
C GLU A 24 -8.29 6.65 7.89
N ASP A 25 -9.23 6.68 6.94
CA ASP A 25 -10.20 5.59 6.73
C ASP A 25 -9.49 4.23 6.49
N LYS A 26 -8.41 4.24 5.70
CA LYS A 26 -7.60 3.03 5.45
C LYS A 26 -6.83 2.58 6.68
N ARG A 27 -6.35 3.48 7.56
CA ARG A 27 -5.73 3.08 8.84
C ARG A 27 -6.68 2.27 9.70
N HIS A 28 -7.93 2.69 9.79
CA HIS A 28 -8.95 1.95 10.54
C HIS A 28 -9.30 0.61 9.87
N THR A 29 -9.44 0.59 8.54
CA THR A 29 -9.80 -0.63 7.80
C THR A 29 -8.68 -1.68 7.82
N LEU A 30 -7.42 -1.24 7.85
CA LEU A 30 -6.23 -2.10 7.76
C LEU A 30 -5.48 -2.22 9.10
N ALA A 31 -6.08 -1.79 10.21
CA ALA A 31 -5.43 -1.76 11.54
C ALA A 31 -4.85 -3.13 11.94
N ASP A 32 -5.59 -4.19 11.62
CA ASP A 32 -5.27 -5.60 11.91
C ASP A 32 -4.72 -6.36 10.69
N ALA A 33 -4.45 -5.68 9.57
CA ALA A 33 -3.91 -6.33 8.38
C ALA A 33 -2.51 -6.89 8.66
N GLY A 34 -2.33 -8.20 8.41
CA GLY A 34 -1.02 -8.85 8.44
C GLY A 34 -0.13 -8.41 7.28
N LYS A 35 1.14 -8.85 7.28
CA LYS A 35 2.12 -8.51 6.22
C LYS A 35 1.64 -8.85 4.82
N LEU A 36 1.04 -10.02 4.64
CA LEU A 36 0.54 -10.47 3.33
C LEU A 36 -0.65 -9.63 2.88
N GLU A 37 -1.60 -9.34 3.78
CA GLU A 37 -2.77 -8.52 3.46
C GLU A 37 -2.39 -7.09 3.11
N SER A 38 -1.41 -6.50 3.80
CA SER A 38 -0.87 -5.18 3.45
C SER A 38 -0.24 -5.16 2.06
N LEU A 39 0.56 -6.18 1.71
CA LEU A 39 1.16 -6.28 0.38
C LEU A 39 0.12 -6.53 -0.69
N ARG A 40 -0.91 -7.33 -0.40
CA ARG A 40 -2.05 -7.57 -1.29
C ARG A 40 -2.80 -6.26 -1.56
N TRP A 41 -3.10 -5.48 -0.53
CA TRP A 41 -3.72 -4.17 -0.66
C TRP A 41 -2.89 -3.22 -1.53
N ILE A 42 -1.58 -3.11 -1.30
CA ILE A 42 -0.68 -2.29 -2.13
C ILE A 42 -0.69 -2.75 -3.58
N ALA A 43 -0.70 -4.06 -3.79
CA ALA A 43 -0.68 -4.65 -5.12
C ALA A 43 -2.00 -4.43 -5.88
N PHE A 44 -3.17 -4.60 -5.25
CA PHE A 44 -4.44 -4.67 -5.99
C PHE A 44 -5.36 -3.46 -5.81
N ASP A 45 -5.34 -2.82 -4.64
CA ASP A 45 -6.32 -1.79 -4.28
C ASP A 45 -5.81 -0.36 -4.53
N LEU A 46 -4.48 -0.16 -4.62
CA LEU A 46 -3.92 1.16 -4.92
C LEU A 46 -3.98 1.49 -6.41
N ASP A 47 -4.41 2.72 -6.70
CA ASP A 47 -4.26 3.32 -8.03
C ASP A 47 -2.78 3.47 -8.41
N ALA A 48 -2.51 3.75 -9.69
CA ALA A 48 -1.15 3.82 -10.21
C ALA A 48 -0.27 4.86 -9.48
N THR A 49 -0.82 6.01 -9.10
CA THR A 49 -0.07 7.08 -8.43
C THR A 49 0.26 6.70 -7.00
N ASN A 50 -0.74 6.24 -6.23
CA ASN A 50 -0.53 5.83 -4.84
C ASN A 50 0.36 4.59 -4.73
N ARG A 51 0.28 3.68 -5.70
CA ARG A 51 1.18 2.53 -5.80
C ARG A 51 2.62 2.94 -6.10
N ALA A 52 2.86 3.92 -6.98
CA ALA A 52 4.20 4.43 -7.22
C ALA A 52 4.81 5.05 -5.95
N ILE A 53 3.99 5.76 -5.16
CA ILE A 53 4.39 6.27 -3.84
C ILE A 53 4.75 5.11 -2.91
N ALA A 54 3.89 4.10 -2.81
CA ALA A 54 4.13 2.92 -1.99
C ALA A 54 5.44 2.19 -2.37
N CYS A 55 5.67 2.00 -3.68
CA CYS A 55 6.90 1.38 -4.20
C CYS A 55 8.15 2.15 -3.78
N LYS A 56 8.13 3.49 -3.94
CA LYS A 56 9.23 4.35 -3.55
C LYS A 56 9.50 4.29 -2.04
N THR A 57 8.45 4.31 -1.23
CA THR A 57 8.55 4.23 0.24
C THR A 57 9.12 2.91 0.70
N LEU A 58 8.72 1.80 0.08
CA LEU A 58 9.16 0.46 0.45
C LEU A 58 10.50 0.07 -0.22
N GLY A 59 11.05 0.91 -1.08
CA GLY A 59 12.29 0.63 -1.82
C GLY A 59 12.15 -0.53 -2.82
N ILE A 60 10.94 -0.78 -3.31
CA ILE A 60 10.63 -1.86 -4.26
C ILE A 60 10.34 -1.30 -5.65
N HIS A 61 10.62 -2.07 -6.70
CA HIS A 61 10.29 -1.69 -8.06
C HIS A 61 8.84 -2.09 -8.40
N ASP A 62 8.24 -1.38 -9.35
CA ASP A 62 6.89 -1.72 -9.85
C ASP A 62 6.85 -3.15 -10.44
N ALA A 63 7.97 -3.62 -10.99
CA ALA A 63 8.13 -5.01 -11.44
C ALA A 63 7.97 -6.03 -10.30
N ASP A 64 8.38 -5.69 -9.07
CA ASP A 64 8.20 -6.54 -7.89
C ASP A 64 6.74 -6.60 -7.48
N ILE A 65 5.99 -5.50 -7.63
CA ILE A 65 4.54 -5.49 -7.43
C ILE A 65 3.82 -6.37 -8.45
N GLU A 66 4.22 -6.32 -9.72
CA GLU A 66 3.67 -7.22 -10.75
C GLU A 66 3.98 -8.69 -10.46
N ALA A 67 5.17 -9.00 -9.94
CA ALA A 67 5.49 -10.35 -9.47
C ALA A 67 4.60 -10.76 -8.28
N LEU A 68 4.39 -9.88 -7.30
CA LEU A 68 3.49 -10.12 -6.17
C LEU A 68 2.05 -10.36 -6.63
N ARG A 69 1.54 -9.58 -7.59
CA ARG A 69 0.21 -9.78 -8.18
C ARG A 69 0.04 -11.17 -8.78
N ARG A 70 1.07 -11.68 -9.47
CA ARG A 70 1.05 -13.03 -10.04
C ARG A 70 1.00 -14.10 -8.94
N ILE A 71 1.79 -13.93 -7.88
CA ILE A 71 1.82 -14.87 -6.75
C ILE A 71 0.46 -14.88 -6.04
N PHE A 72 -0.09 -13.71 -5.70
CA PHE A 72 -1.38 -13.60 -5.00
C PHE A 72 -2.61 -14.02 -5.84
N ARG A 73 -2.48 -14.16 -7.17
CA ARG A 73 -3.55 -14.71 -8.01
C ARG A 73 -3.60 -16.24 -7.99
N VAL A 74 -2.52 -16.89 -7.58
CA VAL A 74 -2.40 -18.36 -7.53
C VAL A 74 -2.81 -18.92 -6.17
N ILE A 75 -2.77 -18.08 -5.12
CA ILE A 75 -3.15 -18.40 -3.74
C ILE A 75 -4.58 -17.93 -3.49
#